data_AF-A0A9E3UA62-F1
#
_entry.id   AF-A0A9E3UA62-F1
#
_cell.length_a   1.000
_cell.length_b   1.000
_cell.length_c   1.000
_cell.angle_alpha   90.00
_cell.angle_beta   90.00
_cell.angle_gamma   90.00
#
_symmetry.space_group_name_H-M   'P 1'
#
loop_
_entity.id
_entity.type
_entity.pdbx_description
1 polymer ?
#
loop_
_entity_poly.entity_id
_entity_poly.type
_entity_poly.pdbx_seq_one_letter_code
_entity_poly.pdbx_strand_id
1 'polypeptide(L)'
;MFGLLILIVHLLLALNALVRSVLERFVLGSVGGLLRVVLVAVSAVYGFKSSFAGSDGPAAGPALVLLVAGGLGPIVSFLVLFMAYRRMREVPAAQEERASRVFKAWLGVGIIDAMSVVIAVAAHTISGP
;
A
#
# COMPACT_ATOMS: atom_id res chain seq x y z
N MET A 1 -19.97 -2.43 -0.93
CA MET A 1 -19.66 -0.99 -1.09
C MET A 1 -18.48 -0.53 -0.24
N PHE A 2 -18.39 -0.88 1.05
CA PHE A 2 -17.34 -0.40 1.95
C PHE A 2 -15.90 -0.73 1.49
N GLY A 3 -15.65 -1.94 1.00
CA GLY A 3 -14.32 -2.34 0.51
C GLY A 3 -13.83 -1.56 -0.72
N LEU A 4 -14.73 -1.16 -1.62
CA LEU A 4 -14.40 -0.35 -2.80
C LEU A 4 -13.99 1.07 -2.40
N LEU A 5 -14.64 1.62 -1.37
CA LEU A 5 -14.31 2.94 -0.82
C LEU A 5 -12.92 2.94 -0.17
N ILE A 6 -12.60 1.90 0.62
CA ILE A 6 -11.25 1.70 1.18
C ILE A 6 -10.19 1.62 0.07
N LEU A 7 -10.50 0.90 -1.01
CA LEU A 7 -9.56 0.69 -2.12
C LEU A 7 -9.29 2.00 -2.89
N ILE A 8 -10.32 2.82 -3.12
CA ILE A 8 -10.17 4.16 -3.70
C ILE A 8 -9.33 5.06 -2.78
N VAL A 9 -9.65 5.11 -1.48
CA VAL A 9 -8.89 5.91 -0.51
C VAL A 9 -7.42 5.48 -0.49
N HIS A 10 -7.16 4.17 -0.49
CA HIS A 10 -5.81 3.64 -0.50
C HIS A 10 -5.04 4.00 -1.77
N LEU A 11 -5.71 3.96 -2.93
CA LEU A 11 -5.13 4.38 -4.21
C LEU A 11 -4.80 5.88 -4.19
N LEU A 12 -5.69 6.73 -3.70
CA LEU A 12 -5.45 8.17 -3.58
C LEU A 12 -4.28 8.48 -2.65
N LEU A 13 -4.14 7.76 -1.54
CA LEU A 13 -3.00 7.89 -0.64
C LEU A 13 -1.70 7.44 -1.29
N ALA A 14 -1.70 6.32 -2.01
CA ALA A 14 -0.54 5.83 -2.75
C ALA A 14 -0.10 6.80 -3.87
N LEU A 15 -1.07 7.38 -4.60
CA LEU A 15 -0.81 8.41 -5.61
C LEU A 15 -0.22 9.68 -4.98
N ASN A 16 -0.79 10.16 -3.87
CA ASN A 16 -0.24 11.30 -3.15
C ASN A 16 1.19 11.01 -2.63
N ALA A 17 1.45 9.82 -2.08
CA ALA A 17 2.78 9.41 -1.65
C ALA A 17 3.78 9.33 -2.81
N LEU A 18 3.35 8.84 -3.98
CA LEU A 18 4.14 8.83 -5.21
C LEU A 18 4.48 10.25 -5.68
N VAL A 19 3.48 11.12 -5.81
CA VAL A 19 3.67 12.51 -6.24
C VAL A 19 4.63 13.24 -5.31
N ARG A 20 4.46 13.13 -3.99
CA ARG A 20 5.38 13.75 -3.03
C ARG A 20 6.78 13.18 -3.10
N SER A 21 6.92 11.88 -3.35
CA SER A 21 8.24 11.25 -3.52
C SER A 21 8.96 11.77 -4.77
N VAL A 22 8.23 11.97 -5.87
CA VAL A 22 8.78 12.56 -7.11
C VAL A 22 9.18 14.02 -6.89
N LEU A 23 8.31 14.84 -6.28
CA LEU A 23 8.58 16.26 -6.03
C LEU A 23 9.80 16.47 -5.13
N GLU A 24 9.97 15.63 -4.10
CA GLU A 24 11.07 15.71 -3.13
C GLU A 24 12.29 14.85 -3.53
N ARG A 25 12.34 14.41 -4.80
CA ARG A 25 13.42 13.61 -5.43
C ARG A 25 13.82 12.37 -4.63
N PHE A 26 12.84 11.74 -3.99
CA PHE A 26 13.06 10.53 -3.21
C PHE A 26 12.92 9.28 -4.08
N VAL A 27 14.00 8.85 -4.73
CA VAL A 27 14.00 7.74 -5.70
C VAL A 27 13.37 6.47 -5.14
N LEU A 28 13.73 6.07 -3.91
CA LEU A 28 13.15 4.89 -3.26
C LEU A 28 11.64 5.01 -3.05
N GLY A 29 11.16 6.20 -2.68
CA GLY A 29 9.72 6.46 -2.57
C GLY A 29 9.03 6.52 -3.92
N SER A 30 9.67 6.99 -4.97
CA SER A 30 9.11 6.98 -6.33
C SER A 30 8.94 5.55 -6.84
N VAL A 31 9.97 4.70 -6.68
CA VAL A 31 9.92 3.29 -7.07
C VAL A 31 8.88 2.54 -6.25
N GLY A 32 8.92 2.69 -4.92
CA GLY A 32 7.94 2.05 -4.04
C GLY A 32 6.51 2.55 -4.28
N GLY A 33 6.33 3.83 -4.57
CA GLY A 33 5.03 4.44 -4.88
C GLY A 33 4.45 3.91 -6.19
N LEU A 34 5.27 3.81 -7.24
CA LEU A 34 4.87 3.23 -8.52
C LEU A 34 4.46 1.77 -8.33
N LEU A 35 5.28 0.99 -7.63
CA LEU A 35 4.98 -0.40 -7.30
C LEU A 35 3.66 -0.49 -6.53
N ARG A 36 3.42 0.37 -5.53
CA ARG A 36 2.19 0.37 -4.75
C ARG A 36 0.96 0.69 -5.60
N VAL A 37 1.04 1.69 -6.47
CA VAL A 37 -0.06 2.05 -7.39
C VAL A 37 -0.41 0.86 -8.29
N VAL A 38 0.61 0.19 -8.86
CA VAL A 38 0.41 -1.01 -9.68
C VAL A 38 -0.25 -2.13 -8.88
N LEU A 39 0.25 -2.43 -7.68
CA LEU A 39 -0.31 -3.47 -6.80
C LEU A 39 -1.78 -3.20 -6.46
N VAL A 40 -2.12 -1.96 -6.13
CA VAL A 40 -3.51 -1.56 -5.80
C VAL A 40 -4.41 -1.61 -7.04
N ALA A 41 -3.93 -1.15 -8.20
CA ALA A 41 -4.68 -1.20 -9.46
C ALA A 41 -4.96 -2.65 -9.90
N VAL A 42 -3.94 -3.52 -9.82
CA VAL A 42 -4.08 -4.96 -10.07
C VAL A 42 -5.13 -5.55 -9.13
N SER A 43 -5.03 -5.28 -7.83
CA SER A 43 -5.99 -5.76 -6.83
C SER A 43 -7.41 -5.27 -7.11
N ALA A 44 -7.57 -4.02 -7.56
CA ALA A 44 -8.86 -3.45 -7.96
C ALA A 44 -9.47 -4.20 -9.15
N VAL A 45 -8.67 -4.46 -10.21
CA VAL A 45 -9.14 -5.13 -11.43
C VAL A 45 -9.55 -6.58 -11.13
N TYR A 46 -8.74 -7.31 -10.36
CA TYR A 46 -9.07 -8.69 -9.97
C TYR A 46 -10.26 -8.76 -9.01
N GLY A 47 -10.33 -7.87 -8.02
CA GLY A 47 -11.46 -7.79 -7.07
C GLY A 47 -12.77 -7.36 -7.74
N PHE A 48 -12.71 -6.50 -8.76
CA PHE A 48 -13.87 -6.11 -9.55
C PHE A 48 -14.33 -7.27 -10.44
N LYS A 49 -13.41 -7.95 -11.15
CA LYS A 49 -13.75 -9.13 -11.95
C LYS A 49 -14.41 -10.23 -11.13
N SER A 50 -13.92 -10.52 -9.92
CA SER A 50 -14.50 -11.54 -9.04
C SER A 50 -15.87 -11.14 -8.45
N SER A 51 -16.20 -9.85 -8.42
CA SER A 51 -17.49 -9.37 -7.91
C SER A 51 -18.59 -9.36 -8.98
N PHE A 52 -18.23 -9.37 -10.26
CA PHE A 52 -19.16 -9.28 -11.40
C PHE A 52 -19.24 -10.56 -12.24
N ALA A 53 -18.18 -11.37 -12.29
CA ALA A 53 -18.27 -12.74 -12.81
C ALA A 53 -18.81 -13.63 -11.69
N GLY A 54 -20.04 -14.13 -11.84
CA GLY A 54 -20.62 -15.11 -10.92
C GLY A 54 -19.64 -16.24 -10.60
N SER A 55 -19.73 -16.77 -9.38
CA SER A 55 -18.77 -17.62 -8.67
C SER A 55 -18.42 -18.99 -9.29
N ASP A 56 -18.56 -19.18 -10.60
CA ASP A 56 -18.37 -20.47 -11.27
C ASP A 56 -17.05 -20.49 -12.05
N GLY A 57 -15.94 -20.76 -11.35
CA GLY A 57 -14.66 -21.04 -11.98
C GLY A 57 -13.55 -21.32 -10.97
N PRO A 58 -12.69 -22.33 -11.19
CA PRO A 58 -11.67 -22.75 -10.23
C PRO A 58 -10.73 -21.58 -9.92
N ALA A 59 -10.65 -21.29 -8.63
CA ALA A 59 -10.04 -20.12 -8.02
C ALA A 59 -8.50 -20.10 -8.16
N ALA A 60 -7.99 -19.88 -9.39
CA ALA A 60 -6.57 -19.58 -9.62
C ALA A 60 -6.22 -18.11 -9.28
N GLY A 61 -7.23 -17.25 -9.05
CA GLY A 61 -7.08 -15.81 -8.80
C GLY A 61 -6.90 -15.31 -7.35
N PRO A 62 -7.38 -15.97 -6.26
CA PRO A 62 -7.30 -15.41 -4.92
C PRO A 62 -5.93 -15.54 -4.27
N ALA A 63 -5.15 -16.58 -4.59
CA ALA A 63 -3.81 -16.77 -4.01
C ALA A 63 -2.83 -15.67 -4.43
N LEU A 64 -2.87 -15.26 -5.71
CA LEU A 64 -2.05 -14.16 -6.20
C LEU A 64 -2.46 -12.82 -5.58
N VAL A 65 -3.77 -12.54 -5.47
CA VAL A 65 -4.28 -11.33 -4.81
C VAL A 65 -3.92 -11.32 -3.32
N LEU A 66 -4.01 -12.44 -2.62
CA LEU A 66 -3.60 -12.57 -1.21
C LEU A 66 -2.09 -12.40 -1.01
N LEU A 67 -1.24 -12.98 -1.87
CA LEU A 67 0.21 -12.84 -1.81
C LEU A 67 0.68 -11.41 -2.16
N VAL A 68 0.11 -10.84 -3.21
CA VAL A 68 0.51 -9.56 -3.79
C VAL A 68 -0.06 -8.38 -2.99
N ALA A 69 -1.32 -8.45 -2.55
CA ALA A 69 -1.95 -7.40 -1.76
C ALA A 69 -1.75 -7.58 -0.24
N GLY A 70 -1.72 -8.82 0.27
CA GLY A 70 -1.60 -9.12 1.70
C GLY A 70 -0.16 -9.18 2.23
N GLY A 71 0.80 -9.58 1.40
CA GLY A 71 2.21 -9.68 1.80
C GLY A 71 3.09 -8.58 1.20
N LEU A 72 3.21 -8.55 -0.13
CA LEU A 72 4.13 -7.65 -0.84
C LEU A 72 3.76 -6.18 -0.68
N GLY A 73 2.47 -5.84 -0.70
CA GLY A 73 2.00 -4.47 -0.52
C GLY A 73 2.48 -3.82 0.78
N PRO A 74 2.15 -4.38 1.96
CA PRO A 74 2.60 -3.87 3.25
C PRO A 74 4.12 -3.81 3.39
N ILE A 75 4.86 -4.82 2.90
CA ILE A 75 6.33 -4.84 2.95
C ILE A 75 6.91 -3.62 2.23
N VAL A 76 6.44 -3.32 1.02
CA VAL A 76 6.88 -2.15 0.26
C VAL A 76 6.61 -0.87 1.02
N SER A 77 5.40 -0.69 1.55
CA SER A 77 5.02 0.51 2.31
C SER A 77 5.87 0.69 3.56
N PHE A 78 6.10 -0.38 4.34
CA PHE A 78 6.90 -0.29 5.56
C PHE A 78 8.38 -0.04 5.27
N LEU A 79 8.95 -0.67 4.23
CA LEU A 79 10.33 -0.38 3.81
C LEU A 79 10.49 1.08 3.39
N VAL A 80 9.57 1.59 2.57
CA VAL A 80 9.64 2.99 2.14
C VAL A 80 9.43 3.95 3.31
N LEU A 81 8.50 3.65 4.23
CA LEU A 81 8.25 4.44 5.42
C LEU A 81 9.48 4.45 6.35
N PHE A 82 10.13 3.31 6.53
CA PHE A 82 11.38 3.19 7.29
C PHE A 82 12.50 4.03 6.66
N MET A 83 12.67 3.96 5.35
CA MET A 83 13.67 4.75 4.63
C MET A 83 13.35 6.26 4.67
N ALA A 84 12.07 6.63 4.58
CA ALA A 84 11.62 8.02 4.72
C ALA A 84 11.86 8.53 6.15
N TYR A 85 11.66 7.70 7.17
CA TYR A 85 11.96 8.01 8.56
C TYR A 85 13.47 8.21 8.78
N ARG A 86 14.30 7.28 8.28
CA ARG A 86 15.76 7.40 8.36
C ARG A 86 16.25 8.68 7.68
N ARG A 87 15.76 8.95 6.47
CA ARG A 87 16.04 10.19 5.75
C ARG A 87 15.68 11.38 6.62
N MET A 88 14.46 11.47 7.14
CA MET A 88 14.00 12.59 7.98
C MET A 88 14.90 12.86 9.20
N ARG A 89 15.49 11.82 9.81
CA ARG A 89 16.39 11.94 10.95
C ARG A 89 17.82 12.37 10.59
N GLU A 90 18.24 12.16 9.34
CA GLU A 90 19.62 12.34 8.88
C GLU A 90 19.82 13.63 8.06
N VAL A 91 18.77 14.40 7.74
CA VAL A 91 18.88 15.65 6.96
C VAL A 91 19.15 16.85 7.87
N PRO A 92 19.95 17.84 7.43
CA PRO A 92 20.09 19.12 8.14
C PRO A 92 18.75 19.83 8.38
N ALA A 93 18.66 20.60 9.48
CA ALA A 93 17.44 21.32 9.91
C ALA A 93 16.75 22.12 8.79
N ALA A 94 17.53 22.72 7.87
CA ALA A 94 17.01 23.46 6.72
C ALA A 94 16.17 22.63 5.72
N GLN A 95 16.25 21.30 5.77
CA GLN A 95 15.54 20.36 4.89
C GLN A 95 14.55 19.44 5.63
N GLU A 96 14.44 19.54 6.95
CA GLU A 96 13.56 18.69 7.76
C GLU A 96 12.09 18.77 7.31
N GLU A 97 11.60 19.97 7.00
CA GLU A 97 10.21 20.14 6.59
C GLU A 97 9.92 19.36 5.30
N ARG A 98 10.82 19.44 4.30
CA ARG A 98 10.71 18.71 3.03
C ARG A 98 10.75 17.19 3.24
N ALA A 99 11.68 16.71 4.07
CA ALA A 99 11.79 15.29 4.39
C ALA A 99 10.53 14.78 5.13
N SER A 100 9.96 15.58 6.02
CA SER A 100 8.75 15.23 6.77
C SER A 100 7.52 15.11 5.86
N ARG A 101 7.45 15.86 4.74
CA ARG A 101 6.31 15.81 3.81
C ARG A 101 6.18 14.46 3.12
N VAL A 102 7.31 13.83 2.79
CA VAL A 102 7.36 12.47 2.20
C VAL A 102 6.93 11.46 3.24
N PHE A 103 7.49 11.53 4.45
CA PHE A 103 7.13 10.64 5.56
C PHE A 103 5.63 10.69 5.87
N LYS A 104 5.05 11.89 6.01
CA LYS A 104 3.61 12.08 6.28
C LYS A 104 2.72 11.49 5.19
N ALA A 105 3.13 11.56 3.92
CA ALA A 105 2.35 10.97 2.83
C ALA A 105 2.40 9.44 2.83
N TRP A 106 3.57 8.85 3.11
CA TRP A 106 3.72 7.40 3.26
C TRP A 106 3.08 6.85 4.53
N LEU A 107 2.97 7.67 5.59
CA LEU A 107 2.38 7.27 6.87
C LEU A 107 0.91 6.82 6.69
N GLY A 108 0.13 7.56 5.91
CA GLY A 108 -1.26 7.20 5.62
C GLY A 108 -1.39 5.84 4.92
N VAL A 109 -0.52 5.57 3.94
CA VAL A 109 -0.45 4.27 3.25
C VAL A 109 -0.07 3.15 4.23
N GLY A 110 0.94 3.41 5.07
CA GLY A 110 1.40 2.46 6.08
C GLY A 110 0.34 2.10 7.13
N ILE A 111 -0.50 3.06 7.53
CA ILE A 111 -1.61 2.80 8.48
C ILE A 111 -2.63 1.83 7.87
N ILE A 112 -3.05 2.07 6.62
CA ILE A 112 -4.01 1.17 5.97
C ILE A 112 -3.40 -0.22 5.76
N ASP A 113 -2.12 -0.29 5.42
CA ASP A 113 -1.42 -1.57 5.27
C ASP A 113 -1.29 -2.31 6.60
N ALA A 114 -1.01 -1.61 7.70
CA ALA A 114 -1.00 -2.20 9.04
C ALA A 114 -2.39 -2.74 9.43
N MET A 115 -3.46 -1.99 9.18
CA MET A 115 -4.82 -2.45 9.41
C MET A 115 -5.13 -3.71 8.58
N SER A 116 -4.71 -3.72 7.31
CA SER A 116 -4.93 -4.85 6.39
C SER A 116 -4.20 -6.11 6.87
N VAL A 117 -2.96 -5.98 7.35
CA VAL A 117 -2.20 -7.10 7.95
C VAL A 117 -2.89 -7.61 9.21
N VAL A 118 -3.32 -6.73 10.10
CA VAL A 118 -4.02 -7.12 11.35
C VAL A 118 -5.31 -7.88 11.03
N ILE A 119 -6.12 -7.38 10.08
CA ILE A 119 -7.35 -8.05 9.64
C ILE A 119 -7.03 -9.43 9.04
N ALA A 120 -6.00 -9.53 8.20
CA ALA A 120 -5.61 -10.79 7.58
C ALA A 120 -5.14 -11.83 8.62
N VAL A 121 -4.30 -11.42 9.58
CA VAL A 121 -3.84 -12.28 10.68
C VAL A 121 -5.02 -12.71 11.55
N ALA A 122 -5.89 -11.78 11.95
CA ALA A 122 -7.08 -12.07 12.74
C ALA A 122 -8.00 -13.07 12.01
N ALA A 123 -8.27 -12.85 10.72
CA ALA A 123 -9.06 -13.76 9.90
C ALA A 123 -8.45 -15.16 9.87
N HIS A 124 -7.13 -15.27 9.67
CA HIS A 124 -6.43 -16.56 9.67
C HIS A 124 -6.50 -17.27 11.04
N THR A 125 -6.37 -16.54 12.14
CA THR A 125 -6.47 -17.12 13.49
C THR A 125 -7.88 -17.60 13.84
N ILE A 126 -8.92 -16.91 13.33
CA ILE A 126 -10.32 -17.24 13.59
C ILE A 126 -10.80 -18.40 12.69
N SER A 127 -10.28 -18.51 11.47
CA SER A 127 -10.68 -19.56 10.52
C SER A 127 -10.13 -20.95 10.86
N GLY A 128 -9.23 -21.07 11.85
CA GLY A 128 -8.49 -22.30 12.14
C GLY A 128 -7.48 -22.65 11.03
N PRO A 129 -6.50 -23.52 11.32
CA PRO A 129 -5.66 -24.13 10.28
C PRO A 129 -6.46 -25.05 9.35
#